data_AF-A0A6L8RUW1-F1
#
_entry.id   AF-A0A6L8RUW1-F1
#
_cell.length_a   1.000
_cell.length_b   1.000
_cell.length_c   1.000
_cell.angle_alpha   90.00
_cell.angle_beta   90.00
_cell.angle_gamma   90.00
#
_symmetry.space_group_name_H-M   'P 1'
#
loop_
_entity.id
_entity.type
_entity.pdbx_description
1 polymer ?
#
loop_
_entity_poly.entity_id
_entity_poly.type
_entity_poly.pdbx_seq_one_letter_code
_entity_poly.pdbx_strand_id
1 'polypeptide(L)' 'MNKKFELLLDDTIEVFGRKLFRIKAKINFGSVKVGEIGGYIEKEENLSEHGDAWVCGDARV' A
#
# COMPACT_ATOMS: atom_id res chain seq x y z
N MET A 1 15.31 3.61 -8.54
CA MET A 1 13.86 3.53 -8.80
C MET A 1 13.15 4.20 -7.64
N ASN A 2 12.35 5.22 -7.89
CA ASN A 2 11.53 5.84 -6.85
C ASN A 2 10.28 4.97 -6.67
N LYS A 3 10.16 4.30 -5.53
CA LYS A 3 8.96 3.54 -5.18
C LYS A 3 7.77 4.49 -5.00
N LYS A 4 6.61 4.03 -5.44
CA LYS A 4 5.34 4.74 -5.43
C LYS A 4 4.72 4.81 -4.04
N PHE A 5 4.99 3.82 -3.19
CA PHE A 5 4.47 3.72 -1.83
C PHE A 5 5.52 3.15 -0.86
N GLU A 6 5.19 3.19 0.43
CA GLU A 6 5.91 2.52 1.51
C GLU A 6 4.94 1.71 2.37
N LEU A 7 5.46 0.63 2.98
CA LEU A 7 4.76 -0.14 3.99
C LEU A 7 4.96 0.53 5.36
N LEU A 8 3.87 0.73 6.09
CA LEU A 8 3.91 1.21 7.47
C LEU A 8 4.06 0.01 8.41
N LEU A 9 5.22 -0.08 9.06
CA LEU A 9 5.56 -1.23 9.92
C LEU A 9 4.87 -1.18 11.29
N ASP A 10 4.35 -0.03 11.67
CA ASP A 10 3.60 0.27 12.88
C ASP A 10 2.07 0.15 12.72
N ASP A 11 1.56 0.17 11.48
CA ASP A 11 0.15 -0.09 11.15
C ASP A 11 0.03 -1.42 10.38
N THR A 12 -0.18 -2.50 11.14
CA THR A 12 -0.24 -3.86 10.62
C THR A 12 -1.43 -4.63 11.17
N ILE A 13 -1.94 -5.55 10.36
CA ILE A 13 -3.02 -6.46 10.76
C ILE A 13 -2.62 -7.91 10.49
N GLU A 14 -3.22 -8.84 11.22
CA GLU A 14 -3.09 -10.27 10.94
C GLU A 14 -4.41 -10.83 10.44
N VAL A 15 -4.39 -11.49 9.28
CA VAL A 15 -5.57 -12.06 8.64
C VAL A 15 -5.20 -13.45 8.10
N PHE A 16 -5.91 -14.49 8.54
CA PHE A 16 -5.63 -15.88 8.18
C PHE A 16 -4.16 -16.31 8.41
N GLY A 17 -3.52 -15.83 9.48
CA GLY A 17 -2.11 -16.12 9.79
C GLY A 17 -1.10 -15.43 8.87
N ARG A 18 -1.54 -14.44 8.07
CA ARG A 18 -0.69 -13.59 7.24
C ARG A 18 -0.65 -12.20 7.83
N LYS A 19 0.54 -11.62 7.91
CA LYS A 19 0.74 -10.23 8.35
C LYS A 19 0.67 -9.30 7.15
N LEU A 20 -0.21 -8.31 7.20
CA LEU A 20 -0.32 -7.27 6.19
C LEU A 20 0.07 -5.91 6.77
N PHE A 21 0.55 -5.04 5.89
CA PHE A 21 1.06 -3.72 6.22
C PHE A 21 0.23 -2.67 5.52
N ARG A 22 -0.13 -1.60 6.23
CA ARG A 22 -0.79 -0.44 5.64
C ARG A 22 0.16 0.21 4.63
N ILE A 23 -0.37 0.66 3.49
CA ILE A 23 0.43 1.36 2.49
C ILE A 23 0.24 2.88 2.59
N LYS A 24 1.32 3.62 2.33
CA LYS A 24 1.32 5.09 2.23
C LYS A 24 1.98 5.53 0.93
N ALA A 25 1.33 6.44 0.21
CA ALA A 25 1.84 6.95 -1.06
C ALA A 25 3.06 7.85 -0.85
N LYS A 26 4.11 7.66 -1.65
CA LYS A 26 5.35 8.45 -1.64
C LYS A 26 5.38 9.53 -2.71
N ILE A 27 4.56 9.39 -3.75
CA ILE A 27 4.45 10.31 -4.88
C ILE A 27 2.98 10.48 -5.26
N ASN A 28 2.68 11.50 -6.07
CA ASN A 28 1.37 11.64 -6.72
C ASN A 28 1.30 10.74 -7.97
N PHE A 29 0.18 10.07 -8.18
CA PHE A 29 -0.11 9.25 -9.38
C PHE A 29 -1.61 9.03 -9.50
N GLY A 30 -2.16 8.91 -10.72
CA GLY A 30 -3.60 8.79 -10.93
C GLY A 30 -4.40 9.80 -10.10
N SER A 31 -5.28 9.28 -9.23
CA SER A 31 -6.05 10.07 -8.26
C SER A 31 -5.41 10.18 -6.87
N VAL A 32 -4.32 9.47 -6.59
CA VAL A 32 -3.70 9.34 -5.27
C VAL A 32 -2.68 10.44 -5.02
N LYS A 33 -2.70 11.00 -3.81
CA LYS A 33 -1.76 12.06 -3.40
C LYS A 33 -0.63 11.52 -2.53
N VAL A 34 0.53 12.17 -2.60
CA VAL A 34 1.65 11.90 -1.70
C VAL A 34 1.18 12.02 -0.23
N GLY A 35 1.54 11.03 0.57
CA GLY A 35 1.15 10.90 1.97
C GLY A 35 -0.21 10.24 2.20
N GLU A 36 -1.00 9.97 1.15
CA GLU A 36 -2.30 9.30 1.27
C GLU A 36 -2.14 7.86 1.80
N ILE A 37 -3.02 7.49 2.73
CA ILE A 37 -3.06 6.16 3.35
C ILE A 37 -4.02 5.28 2.56
N GLY A 38 -3.53 4.13 2.11
CA GLY A 38 -4.30 3.15 1.37
C GLY A 38 -4.81 2.01 2.25
N GLY A 39 -4.96 0.82 1.65
CA GLY A 39 -5.27 -0.42 2.34
C GLY A 39 -4.04 -1.19 2.79
N TYR A 40 -4.19 -2.51 2.89
CA TYR A 40 -3.20 -3.40 3.45
C TYR A 40 -2.70 -4.41 2.41
N ILE A 41 -1.38 -4.60 2.35
CA ILE A 41 -0.75 -5.64 1.52
C ILE A 41 0.24 -6.48 2.31
N GLU A 42 0.41 -7.75 1.95
CA GLU A 42 1.38 -8.63 2.63
C GLU A 42 2.85 -8.23 2.32
N LYS A 43 3.13 -7.92 1.05
CA LYS A 43 4.47 -7.56 0.54
C LYS A 43 4.33 -6.66 -0.68
N GLU A 44 5.38 -5.92 -1.00
CA GLU A 44 5.38 -4.95 -2.11
C GLU A 44 4.97 -5.56 -3.46
N GLU A 45 5.30 -6.83 -3.71
CA GLU A 45 4.94 -7.54 -4.94
C GLU A 45 3.42 -7.69 -5.16
N ASN A 46 2.60 -7.57 -4.11
CA ASN A 46 1.14 -7.63 -4.21
C ASN A 46 0.54 -6.36 -4.85
N LEU A 47 1.31 -5.27 -4.95
CA LEU A 47 0.85 -4.02 -5.54
C LEU A 47 1.83 -3.54 -6.62
N SER A 48 1.34 -3.41 -7.85
CA SER A 48 2.19 -2.97 -8.95
C SER A 48 2.71 -1.54 -8.73
N GLU A 49 4.01 -1.37 -8.90
CA GLU A 49 4.69 -0.07 -8.94
C GLU A 49 4.42 0.69 -10.26
N HIS A 50 3.79 0.04 -11.24
CA HIS A 50 3.51 0.64 -12.55
C HIS A 50 2.06 1.15 -12.65
N GLY A 51 1.90 2.27 -13.36
CA GLY A 51 0.60 2.91 -13.57
C GLY A 51 -0.07 3.34 -12.26
N ASP A 52 -1.39 3.24 -12.21
CA ASP A 52 -2.21 3.81 -11.13
C ASP A 52 -2.71 2.78 -10.11
N ALA A 53 -2.14 1.56 -10.10
CA ALA A 53 -2.51 0.52 -9.14
C ALA A 53 -2.42 1.02 -7.69
N TRP A 54 -3.52 0.86 -6.93
CA TRP A 54 -3.64 1.32 -5.55
C TRP A 54 -4.64 0.47 -4.79
N VAL A 55 -4.36 0.22 -3.51
CA VAL A 55 -5.32 -0.44 -2.61
C VAL A 55 -5.97 0.67 -1.79
N CYS A 56 -7.27 0.89 -1.96
CA CYS A 56 -8.01 1.95 -1.27
C CYS A 56 -8.65 1.47 0.04
N GLY A 57 -8.85 2.39 0.98
CA GLY A 57 -9.63 2.16 2.20
C GLY A 57 -9.02 1.05 3.07
N ASP A 58 -9.84 0.12 3.56
CA ASP A 58 -9.39 -1.02 4.38
C ASP A 58 -9.32 -2.34 3.60
N ALA A 59 -9.23 -2.27 2.27
CA ALA A 59 -9.05 -3.45 1.43
C ALA A 59 -7.73 -4.18 1.75
N ARG A 60 -7.72 -5.50 1.56
CA ARG A 60 -6.66 -6.41 2.01
C ARG A 60 -6.27 -7.32 0.85
N VAL A 61 -5.02 -7.26 0.41
CA VAL A 61 -4.54 -7.89 -0.84
C VAL A 61 -3.22 -8.62 -0.64
#